data_AF-A0AAD4YNB4-F1
#
_entry.id   AF-A0AAD4YNB4-F1
#
_cell.length_a   1.000
_cell.length_b   1.000
_cell.length_c   1.000
_cell.angle_alpha   90.00
_cell.angle_beta   90.00
_cell.angle_gamma   90.00
#
_symmetry.space_group_name_H-M   'P 1'
#
loop_
_entity.id
_entity.type
_entity.pdbx_description
1 polymer ?
#
loop_
_entity_poly.entity_id
_entity_poly.type
_entity_poly.pdbx_seq_one_letter_code
_entity_poly.pdbx_strand_id
1 'polypeptide(L)'
;MLNLKSLNHISLVCRSVEKSLDFYQSVLGFFPIRRPGSFDFNVEKNLKEMEIEYVKRRVEEAGIYVDQLFFHDPDATMIEICNCDNLPVIPLTGEPVRPCNA
;
A
#
# COMPACT_ATOMS: atom_id res chain seq x y z
N MET A 1 -20.14 -5.06 -12.45
CA MET A 1 -19.08 -6.00 -12.02
C MET A 1 -17.73 -5.36 -12.28
N LEU A 2 -17.00 -5.05 -11.21
CA LEU A 2 -15.60 -4.62 -11.33
C LEU A 2 -14.75 -5.85 -11.67
N ASN A 3 -14.09 -5.83 -12.83
CA ASN A 3 -13.15 -6.88 -13.23
C ASN A 3 -11.79 -6.62 -12.55
N LEU A 4 -11.57 -7.21 -11.38
CA LEU A 4 -10.27 -7.18 -10.69
C LEU A 4 -9.22 -7.87 -11.57
N LYS A 5 -8.18 -7.12 -11.97
CA LYS A 5 -7.09 -7.61 -12.85
C LYS A 5 -5.89 -8.13 -12.08
N SER A 6 -5.65 -7.61 -10.89
CA SER A 6 -4.47 -7.90 -10.08
C SER A 6 -4.75 -7.61 -8.61
N LEU A 7 -3.95 -8.23 -7.74
CA LEU A 7 -3.83 -7.86 -6.33
C LEU A 7 -2.63 -6.93 -6.19
N ASN A 8 -2.85 -5.70 -5.75
CA ASN A 8 -1.79 -4.69 -5.69
C ASN A 8 -0.95 -4.78 -4.41
N HIS A 9 -1.60 -4.97 -3.25
CA HIS A 9 -0.92 -5.11 -1.95
C HIS A 9 -1.77 -5.92 -0.96
N ILE A 10 -1.14 -6.59 -0.01
CA ILE A 10 -1.80 -7.27 1.12
C ILE A 10 -1.30 -6.64 2.42
N SER A 11 -2.20 -6.03 3.19
CA SER A 11 -1.90 -5.51 4.53
C SER A 11 -2.21 -6.57 5.59
N LEU A 12 -1.26 -6.84 6.49
CA LEU A 12 -1.39 -7.87 7.53
C LEU A 12 -1.18 -7.26 8.92
N VAL A 13 -2.10 -7.51 9.84
CA VAL A 13 -1.90 -7.22 11.27
C VAL A 13 -1.13 -8.39 11.88
N CYS A 14 0.07 -8.11 12.42
CA CYS A 14 0.96 -9.12 13.00
C CYS A 14 1.26 -8.84 14.47
N ARG A 15 1.70 -9.87 15.21
CA ARG A 15 2.07 -9.73 16.63
C ARG A 15 3.41 -9.02 16.86
N SER A 16 4.33 -9.07 15.91
CA SER A 16 5.64 -8.39 15.94
C SER A 16 6.10 -8.15 14.51
N VAL A 17 6.39 -6.89 14.21
CA VAL A 17 6.83 -6.46 12.88
C VAL A 17 8.19 -7.07 12.56
N GLU A 18 9.09 -7.10 13.53
CA GLU A 18 10.45 -7.64 13.39
C GLU A 18 10.42 -9.11 12.97
N LYS A 19 9.64 -9.94 13.69
CA LYS A 19 9.50 -11.37 13.37
C LYS A 19 8.87 -11.61 12.01
N SER A 20 7.90 -10.79 11.62
CA SER A 20 7.27 -10.89 10.31
C SER A 20 8.22 -10.46 9.19
N LEU A 21 8.99 -9.39 9.38
CA LEU A 21 10.04 -8.98 8.43
C LEU A 21 11.06 -10.08 8.22
N ASP A 22 11.61 -10.66 9.30
CA ASP A 22 12.57 -11.76 9.21
C ASP A 22 11.99 -12.96 8.44
N PHE A 23 10.73 -13.33 8.71
CA PHE A 23 10.04 -14.40 8.01
C PHE A 23 9.88 -14.12 6.52
N TYR A 24 9.34 -12.95 6.15
CA TYR A 24 9.07 -12.63 4.74
C TYR A 24 10.36 -12.43 3.94
N GLN A 25 11.40 -11.87 4.55
CA GLN A 25 12.73 -11.79 3.93
C GLN A 25 13.34 -13.18 3.74
N SER A 26 13.28 -14.04 4.77
CA SER A 26 13.95 -15.35 4.73
C SER A 26 13.23 -16.41 3.90
N VAL A 27 11.88 -16.40 3.91
CA VAL A 27 11.06 -17.43 3.28
C VAL A 27 10.67 -17.04 1.85
N LEU A 28 10.27 -15.79 1.64
CA LEU A 28 9.81 -15.32 0.33
C LEU A 28 10.87 -14.50 -0.43
N GLY A 29 12.01 -14.19 0.20
CA GLY A 29 13.04 -13.35 -0.43
C GLY A 29 12.59 -11.89 -0.61
N PHE A 30 11.56 -11.45 0.14
CA PHE A 30 11.12 -10.07 0.08
C PHE A 30 12.17 -9.16 0.68
N PHE A 31 12.18 -7.91 0.26
CA PHE A 31 13.01 -6.87 0.85
C PHE A 31 12.13 -5.69 1.25
N PRO A 32 12.45 -4.98 2.34
CA PRO A 32 11.67 -3.84 2.77
C PRO A 32 11.80 -2.70 1.75
N ILE A 33 10.68 -2.22 1.25
CA ILE A 33 10.60 -1.12 0.28
C ILE A 33 9.96 0.11 0.90
N ARG A 34 10.33 1.30 0.41
CA ARG A 34 9.54 2.51 0.66
C ARG A 34 8.22 2.44 -0.10
N ARG A 35 7.16 2.95 0.51
CA ARG A 35 5.84 3.07 -0.14
C ARG A 35 5.95 4.08 -1.31
N PRO A 36 5.64 3.69 -2.57
CA PRO A 36 5.74 4.60 -3.71
C PRO A 36 4.55 5.59 -3.78
N GLY A 37 4.43 6.44 -4.83
CA GLY A 37 3.53 7.61 -4.94
C GLY A 37 2.64 7.68 -6.24
N SER A 38 1.31 7.95 -6.21
CA SER A 38 0.28 8.22 -7.30
C SER A 38 -1.23 7.94 -6.95
N PHE A 39 -2.15 8.95 -6.94
CA PHE A 39 -3.56 8.92 -6.44
C PHE A 39 -4.59 8.81 -7.57
N ASP A 40 -5.70 8.08 -7.40
CA ASP A 40 -6.88 8.16 -8.29
C ASP A 40 -7.98 9.07 -7.70
N PHE A 41 -8.20 10.21 -8.34
CA PHE A 41 -9.19 11.22 -7.97
C PHE A 41 -10.65 10.73 -8.07
N ASN A 42 -10.91 9.66 -8.84
CA ASN A 42 -12.29 9.23 -9.12
C ASN A 42 -12.97 8.55 -7.93
N VAL A 43 -12.22 7.91 -7.02
CA VAL A 43 -12.84 7.14 -5.93
C VAL A 43 -13.43 8.04 -4.85
N GLU A 44 -12.73 9.13 -4.47
CA GLU A 44 -13.26 10.08 -3.48
C GLU A 44 -14.59 10.69 -3.92
N LYS A 45 -14.75 10.96 -5.23
CA LYS A 45 -16.00 11.47 -5.78
C LYS A 45 -17.14 10.46 -5.60
N ASN A 46 -16.91 9.20 -5.96
CA ASN A 46 -17.93 8.15 -5.85
C ASN A 46 -18.34 7.90 -4.39
N LEU A 47 -17.39 7.90 -3.45
CA LEU A 47 -17.71 7.72 -2.02
C LEU A 47 -18.63 8.82 -1.50
N LYS A 48 -18.40 10.08 -1.90
CA LYS A 48 -19.28 11.21 -1.56
C LYS A 48 -20.68 11.06 -2.14
N GLU A 49 -20.77 10.70 -3.43
CA GLU A 49 -22.06 10.52 -4.12
C GLU A 49 -22.89 9.38 -3.53
N MET A 50 -22.23 8.35 -2.99
CA MET A 50 -22.87 7.20 -2.35
C MET A 50 -23.05 7.36 -0.83
N GLU A 51 -22.69 8.51 -0.26
CA GLU A 51 -22.74 8.78 1.19
C GLU A 51 -22.00 7.73 2.05
N ILE A 52 -20.91 7.16 1.50
CA ILE A 52 -20.05 6.22 2.22
C ILE A 52 -19.07 7.01 3.09
N GLU A 53 -19.03 6.70 4.39
CA GLU A 53 -18.08 7.31 5.31
C GLU A 53 -16.64 6.89 4.97
N TYR A 54 -15.73 7.86 4.95
CA TYR A 54 -14.33 7.64 4.68
C TYR A 54 -13.43 8.59 5.48
N VAL A 55 -12.19 8.16 5.72
CA VAL A 55 -11.14 8.96 6.34
C VAL A 55 -10.07 9.25 5.31
N LYS A 56 -9.75 10.53 5.11
CA LYS A 56 -8.61 10.96 4.29
C LYS A 56 -7.45 11.36 5.18
N ARG A 57 -6.26 10.84 4.89
CA ARG A 57 -5.02 11.16 5.61
C ARG A 57 -3.92 11.51 4.62
N ARG A 58 -3.08 12.48 4.98
CA ARG A 58 -1.83 12.75 4.28
C ARG A 58 -0.66 12.41 5.20
N VAL A 59 0.33 11.70 4.70
CA VAL A 59 1.59 11.43 5.39
C VAL A 59 2.77 11.92 4.55
N GLU A 60 3.85 12.33 5.23
CA GLU A 60 5.09 12.74 4.59
C GLU A 60 6.18 11.73 4.94
N GLU A 61 6.82 11.15 3.94
CA GLU A 61 7.95 10.24 4.12
C GLU A 61 9.08 10.63 3.15
N ALA A 62 10.21 11.09 3.71
CA ALA A 62 11.37 11.51 2.93
C ALA A 62 11.06 12.55 1.82
N GLY A 63 10.20 13.52 2.12
CA GLY A 63 9.79 14.57 1.18
C GLY A 63 8.74 14.13 0.14
N ILE A 64 8.22 12.90 0.26
CA ILE A 64 7.13 12.39 -0.57
C ILE A 64 5.82 12.51 0.22
N TYR A 65 4.80 13.09 -0.40
CA TYR A 65 3.46 13.18 0.18
C TYR A 65 2.57 12.03 -0.30
N VAL A 66 2.11 11.24 0.66
CA VAL A 66 1.20 10.11 0.41
C VAL A 66 -0.19 10.46 0.95
N ASP A 67 -1.16 10.57 0.05
CA ASP A 67 -2.59 10.64 0.36
C ASP A 67 -3.18 9.24 0.45
N GLN A 68 -3.87 8.98 1.56
CA GLN A 68 -4.53 7.72 1.87
C GLN A 68 -6.02 7.98 2.10
N LEU A 69 -6.84 7.10 1.55
CA LEU A 69 -8.29 7.09 1.69
C LEU A 69 -8.70 5.75 2.29
N PHE A 70 -9.26 5.79 3.49
CA PHE A 70 -9.73 4.62 4.21
C PHE A 70 -11.25 4.62 4.24
N PHE A 71 -11.89 3.51 3.90
CA PHE A 71 -13.34 3.35 4.00
C PHE A 71 -13.68 1.88 4.27
N HIS A 72 -14.91 1.61 4.66
CA HIS A 72 -15.41 0.25 4.80
C HIS A 72 -16.31 -0.10 3.62
N ASP A 73 -16.18 -1.32 3.10
CA ASP A 73 -17.18 -1.88 2.21
C ASP A 73 -18.46 -2.30 3.00
N PRO A 74 -19.53 -2.74 2.31
CA PRO A 74 -20.76 -3.17 2.97
C PRO A 74 -20.60 -4.34 3.96
N ASP A 75 -19.51 -5.12 3.84
CA ASP A 75 -19.19 -6.26 4.70
C ASP A 75 -18.22 -5.88 5.84
N ALA A 76 -18.01 -4.58 6.06
CA ALA A 76 -17.11 -3.98 7.03
C ALA A 76 -15.60 -4.24 6.80
N THR A 77 -15.22 -4.74 5.62
CA THR A 77 -13.81 -4.86 5.24
C THR A 77 -13.23 -3.46 5.07
N MET A 78 -12.13 -3.16 5.77
CA MET A 78 -11.42 -1.90 5.61
C MET A 78 -10.65 -1.92 4.28
N ILE A 79 -10.96 -0.96 3.42
CA ILE A 79 -10.28 -0.72 2.15
C ILE A 79 -9.43 0.54 2.28
N GLU A 80 -8.15 0.41 1.96
CA GLU A 80 -7.23 1.52 1.81
C GLU A 80 -6.93 1.75 0.32
N ILE A 81 -7.11 2.98 -0.14
CA ILE A 81 -6.60 3.44 -1.43
C ILE A 81 -5.57 4.53 -1.14
N CYS A 82 -4.31 4.26 -1.47
CA CYS A 82 -3.26 5.26 -1.38
C CYS A 82 -2.72 5.62 -2.74
N ASN A 83 -2.13 6.81 -2.77
CA ASN A 83 -1.49 7.28 -3.95
C ASN A 83 -0.12 6.61 -4.10
N CYS A 84 0.03 5.39 -4.65
CA CYS A 84 1.30 4.65 -4.45
C CYS A 84 2.06 4.10 -5.67
N ASP A 85 1.75 4.49 -6.91
CA ASP A 85 2.12 3.66 -8.08
C ASP A 85 3.26 4.13 -9.01
N ASN A 86 4.07 5.16 -8.75
CA ASN A 86 5.04 5.62 -9.75
C ASN A 86 6.42 6.09 -9.26
N LEU A 87 7.01 5.43 -8.26
CA LEU A 87 8.36 5.75 -7.78
C LEU A 87 9.28 4.53 -7.82
N PRO A 88 10.60 4.74 -8.00
CA PRO A 88 11.57 3.65 -7.96
C PRO A 88 11.46 2.91 -6.63
N VAL A 89 11.45 1.58 -6.70
CA VAL A 89 11.54 0.72 -5.52
C VAL A 89 12.90 0.96 -4.87
N ILE A 90 12.92 1.74 -3.79
CA ILE A 90 14.13 2.03 -3.01
C ILE A 90 14.13 1.12 -1.78
N PRO A 91 15.11 0.22 -1.65
CA PRO A 91 15.29 -0.59 -0.44
C PRO A 91 15.53 0.30 0.79
N LEU A 92 14.93 -0.06 1.92
CA LEU A 92 15.19 0.65 3.19
C LEU A 92 16.64 0.50 3.67
N THR A 93 17.34 -0.54 3.23
CA THR A 93 18.72 -0.84 3.65
C THR A 93 19.80 -0.07 2.87
N GLY A 94 19.44 0.69 1.83
CA GLY A 94 20.39 1.43 1.00
C GLY A 94 21.34 0.56 0.16
N GLU A 95 21.24 -0.77 0.26
CA GLU A 95 22.00 -1.70 -0.57
C GLU A 95 21.30 -1.95 -1.91
N PRO A 96 22.04 -2.06 -3.02
CA PRO A 96 21.46 -2.36 -4.32
C PRO A 96 20.76 -3.73 -4.28
N VAL A 97 19.50 -3.76 -4.74
CA VAL A 97 18.74 -4.99 -4.92
C VAL A 97 19.54 -5.91 -5.85
N ARG A 98 20.02 -7.04 -5.34
CA ARG A 98 20.59 -8.07 -6.19
C ARG A 98 19.44 -8.63 -7.03
N PRO A 99 19.48 -8.53 -8.38
CA PRO A 99 18.47 -9.18 -9.19
C PRO A 99 18.51 -10.69 -8.89
N CYS A 100 17.35 -11.28 -8.64
CA CYS A 100 17.25 -12.73 -8.67
C CYS A 100 17.64 -13.16 -10.08
N ASN A 101 18.70 -13.95 -10.21
CA ASN A 101 18.98 -14.65 -11.46
C ASN A 101 17.80 -15.61 -11.69
N ALA A 102 17.03 -15.33 -12.74
CA ALA A 102 16.02 -16.24 -13.27
C ALA A 102 16.69 -17.51 -13.83
#